data_AF-A0A924ZEE3-F1
#
_entry.id   AF-A0A924ZEE3-F1
#
_cell.length_a   1.000
_cell.length_b   1.000
_cell.length_c   1.000
_cell.angle_alpha   90.00
_cell.angle_beta   90.00
_cell.angle_gamma   90.00
#
_symmetry.space_group_name_H-M   'P 1'
#
loop_
_entity.id
_entity.type
_entity.pdbx_description
1 polymer ?
#
loop_
_entity_poly.entity_id
_entity_poly.type
_entity_poly.pdbx_seq_one_letter_code
_entity_poly.pdbx_strand_id
1 'polypeptide(L)'
;MLLRPGPRKILLVVHVTVSVGMLGAVAVFLALAIVGVAGREPQLARAVYPSLALIARWVILPLVMASLLIGVIQSLVTPWGLFRHWWVVAKLAV
;
A
#
# COMPACT_ATOMS: atom_id res chain seq x y z
N MET A 1 -22.12 -16.02 6.56
CA MET A 1 -22.43 -14.81 5.74
C MET A 1 -22.69 -13.67 6.71
N LEU A 2 -21.70 -12.84 7.06
CA LEU A 2 -21.78 -11.97 8.25
C LEU A 2 -21.93 -10.48 7.98
N LEU A 3 -21.89 -9.99 6.72
CA LEU A 3 -22.09 -8.57 6.44
C LEU A 3 -23.15 -8.29 5.38
N ARG A 4 -24.04 -7.33 5.72
CA ARG A 4 -25.05 -6.73 4.85
C ARG A 4 -24.40 -6.17 3.57
N PRO A 5 -25.12 -6.07 2.43
CA PRO A 5 -24.53 -5.67 1.13
C PRO A 5 -23.86 -4.28 1.13
N GLY A 6 -24.31 -3.33 1.96
CA GLY A 6 -23.74 -1.98 2.10
C GLY A 6 -22.27 -1.96 2.59
N PRO A 7 -21.96 -2.46 3.81
CA PRO A 7 -20.60 -2.42 4.35
C PRO A 7 -19.57 -3.21 3.55
N ARG A 8 -20.00 -4.25 2.81
CA ARG A 8 -19.15 -4.96 1.84
C ARG A 8 -18.63 -4.05 0.72
N LYS A 9 -19.49 -3.18 0.22
CA LYS A 9 -19.17 -2.24 -0.87
C LYS A 9 -18.21 -1.14 -0.39
N ILE A 10 -18.41 -0.65 0.84
CA ILE A 10 -17.49 0.30 1.49
C ILE A 10 -16.10 -0.32 1.65
N LEU A 11 -16.03 -1.54 2.18
CA LEU A 11 -14.76 -2.23 2.38
C LEU A 11 -13.99 -2.42 1.07
N LEU A 12 -14.69 -2.70 -0.04
CA LEU A 12 -14.10 -2.80 -1.39
C LEU A 12 -13.59 -1.45 -1.88
N VAL A 13 -14.37 -0.38 -1.75
CA VAL A 13 -13.94 0.97 -2.17
C VAL A 13 -12.69 1.39 -1.40
N VAL A 14 -12.69 1.23 -0.07
CA VAL A 14 -11.53 1.59 0.76
C VAL A 14 -10.31 0.75 0.37
N HIS A 15 -10.47 -0.56 0.15
CA HIS A 15 -9.37 -1.42 -0.29
C HIS A 15 -8.76 -0.97 -1.63
N VAL A 16 -9.60 -0.67 -2.61
CA VAL A 16 -9.18 -0.22 -3.94
C VAL A 16 -8.50 1.14 -3.86
N THR A 17 -9.08 2.10 -3.15
CA THR A 17 -8.49 3.45 -2.99
C THR A 17 -7.13 3.37 -2.29
N VAL A 18 -7.00 2.56 -1.24
CA VAL A 18 -5.72 2.38 -0.53
C VAL A 18 -4.69 1.70 -1.43
N SER A 19 -5.07 0.68 -2.19
CA SER A 19 -4.17 -0.03 -3.12
C SER A 19 -3.69 0.88 -4.27
N VAL A 20 -4.60 1.64 -4.87
CA VAL A 20 -4.27 2.61 -5.93
C VAL A 20 -3.41 3.75 -5.36
N GLY A 21 -3.72 4.23 -4.16
CA GLY A 21 -2.92 5.23 -3.47
C GLY A 21 -1.49 4.75 -3.20
N MET A 22 -1.32 3.49 -2.76
CA MET A 22 -0.01 2.87 -2.58
C MET A 22 0.79 2.86 -3.90
N LEU A 23 0.17 2.39 -4.99
CA LEU A 23 0.83 2.33 -6.30
C LEU A 23 1.26 3.71 -6.80
N GLY A 24 0.41 4.72 -6.62
CA GLY A 24 0.75 6.11 -6.94
C GLY A 24 1.92 6.64 -6.12
N ALA A 25 1.95 6.36 -4.81
CA ALA A 25 3.06 6.76 -3.94
C ALA A 25 4.39 6.10 -4.34
N VAL A 26 4.37 4.82 -4.71
CA VAL A 26 5.53 4.10 -5.22
C VAL A 26 6.01 4.69 -6.55
N ALA A 27 5.09 5.05 -7.46
CA ALA A 27 5.44 5.69 -8.72
C ALA A 27 6.14 7.05 -8.52
N VAL A 28 5.63 7.89 -7.60
CA VAL A 28 6.26 9.18 -7.26
C VAL A 28 7.63 8.96 -6.61
N PHE A 29 7.74 8.00 -5.70
CA PHE A 29 9.02 7.64 -5.08
C PHE A 29 10.04 7.18 -6.14
N LEU A 30 9.62 6.34 -7.10
CA LEU A 30 10.48 5.88 -8.19
C LEU A 30 10.94 7.04 -9.08
N ALA A 31 10.03 7.96 -9.44
CA ALA A 31 10.38 9.13 -10.23
C ALA A 31 11.42 10.01 -9.51
N LEU A 32 11.24 10.25 -8.20
CA LEU A 32 12.21 10.98 -7.39
C LEU A 32 13.55 10.24 -7.30
N ALA A 33 13.55 8.91 -7.13
CA ALA A 33 14.78 8.12 -7.09
C ALA A 33 15.57 8.22 -8.41
N ILE A 34 14.88 8.17 -9.55
CA ILE A 34 15.51 8.35 -10.88
C ILE A 34 16.13 9.75 -10.97
N VAL A 35 15.41 10.81 -10.56
CA VAL A 35 15.94 12.18 -10.55
C VAL A 35 17.16 12.31 -9.63
N GLY A 36 17.14 11.66 -8.46
CA GLY A 36 18.25 11.68 -7.51
C GLY A 36 19.52 10.98 -8.01
N VAL A 37 19.37 9.92 -8.81
CA VAL A 37 20.50 9.15 -9.38
C VAL A 37 20.99 9.78 -10.70
N ALA A 38 20.09 10.26 -11.55
CA ALA A 38 20.43 10.83 -12.85
C ALA A 38 20.84 12.32 -12.77
N GLY A 39 20.43 13.01 -11.70
CA GLY A 39 20.66 14.43 -11.51
C GLY A 39 22.14 14.76 -11.31
N ARG A 40 22.68 15.64 -12.17
CA ARG A 40 24.05 16.17 -12.04
C ARG A 40 24.14 17.36 -11.09
N GLU A 41 23.00 17.89 -10.63
CA GLU A 41 22.95 19.06 -9.76
C GLU A 41 22.93 18.66 -8.27
N PRO A 42 23.92 19.07 -7.47
CA PRO A 42 24.01 18.71 -6.06
C PRO A 42 22.83 19.23 -5.21
N GLN A 43 22.21 20.34 -5.63
CA GLN A 43 21.05 20.93 -4.93
C GLN A 43 19.79 20.07 -5.08
N LEU A 44 19.54 19.51 -6.27
CA LEU A 44 18.43 18.58 -6.48
C LEU A 44 18.62 17.29 -5.69
N ALA A 45 19.84 16.73 -5.66
CA ALA A 45 20.14 15.54 -4.86
C ALA A 45 19.86 15.77 -3.36
N ARG A 46 20.25 16.92 -2.81
CA ARG A 46 19.99 17.29 -1.41
C ARG A 46 18.50 17.39 -1.06
N ALA A 47 17.65 17.75 -2.01
CA ALA A 47 16.20 17.82 -1.82
C ALA A 47 15.49 16.47 -2.01
N VAL A 48 15.98 15.65 -2.95
CA VAL A 48 15.36 14.37 -3.32
C VAL A 48 15.51 13.32 -2.22
N TYR A 49 16.69 13.13 -1.64
CA TYR A 49 16.90 12.08 -0.64
C TYR A 49 16.06 12.23 0.64
N PRO A 50 15.92 13.44 1.25
CA PRO A 50 14.99 13.65 2.35
C PRO A 50 13.53 13.43 1.94
N SER A 51 13.16 13.82 0.73
CA SER A 51 11.80 13.65 0.21
C SER A 51 11.43 12.18 0.04
N LEU A 52 12.36 11.37 -0.47
CA LEU A 52 12.22 9.91 -0.54
C LEU A 52 11.98 9.31 0.85
N ALA A 53 12.77 9.70 1.85
CA ALA A 53 12.60 9.22 3.22
C ALA A 53 11.22 9.60 3.81
N LEU A 54 10.74 10.82 3.51
CA LEU A 54 9.42 11.29 3.97
C LEU A 54 8.29 10.50 3.32
N ILE A 55 8.34 10.31 2.00
CA ILE A 55 7.33 9.56 1.23
C ILE A 55 7.31 8.10 1.67
N ALA A 56 8.48 7.48 1.83
CA ALA A 56 8.58 6.11 2.33
C ALA A 56 7.92 5.95 3.70
N ARG A 57 8.23 6.84 4.65
CA ARG A 57 7.77 6.72 6.04
C ARG A 57 6.32 7.12 6.26
N TRP A 58 5.85 8.17 5.59
CA TRP A 58 4.55 8.78 5.88
C TRP A 58 3.47 8.47 4.85
N VAL A 59 3.85 8.01 3.66
CA VAL A 59 2.88 7.70 2.59
C VAL A 59 2.90 6.21 2.31
N ILE A 60 4.04 5.66 1.92
CA ILE A 60 4.15 4.25 1.51
C ILE A 60 3.89 3.32 2.71
N LEU A 61 4.60 3.50 3.82
CA LEU A 61 4.48 2.61 4.97
C LEU A 61 3.03 2.56 5.53
N PRO A 62 2.32 3.68 5.76
CA PRO A 62 0.94 3.63 6.22
C PRO A 62 -0.02 3.02 5.20
N LEU A 63 0.17 3.30 3.90
CA LEU A 63 -0.68 2.73 2.84
C LEU A 63 -0.48 1.22 2.68
N VAL A 64 0.75 0.73 2.79
CA VAL A 64 1.05 -0.71 2.77
C VAL A 64 0.41 -1.40 3.97
N MET A 65 0.57 -0.84 5.18
CA MET A 65 -0.04 -1.37 6.40
C MET A 65 -1.58 -1.35 6.32
N ALA A 66 -2.16 -0.27 5.81
CA ALA A 66 -3.60 -0.17 5.61
C ALA A 66 -4.10 -1.18 4.56
N SER A 67 -3.40 -1.35 3.45
CA SER A 67 -3.74 -2.32 2.40
C SER A 67 -3.72 -3.75 2.95
N LEU A 68 -2.69 -4.09 3.72
CA LEU A 68 -2.54 -5.35 4.43
C LEU A 68 -3.70 -5.59 5.40
N LEU A 69 -3.97 -4.63 6.31
CA LEU A 69 -5.05 -4.73 7.28
C LEU A 69 -6.42 -4.90 6.61
N ILE A 70 -6.71 -4.11 5.57
CA ILE A 70 -7.97 -4.21 4.84
C ILE A 70 -8.08 -5.54 4.10
N GLY A 71 -6.99 -6.02 3.49
CA GLY A 71 -6.94 -7.34 2.84
C GLY A 71 -7.20 -8.49 3.82
N VAL A 72 -6.61 -8.44 5.01
CA VAL A 72 -6.86 -9.40 6.10
C VAL A 72 -8.33 -9.34 6.53
N ILE A 73 -8.86 -8.16 6.79
CA ILE A 73 -10.27 -7.99 7.19
C ILE A 73 -11.20 -8.50 6.08
N GLN A 74 -10.94 -8.20 4.80
CA GLN A 74 -11.71 -8.70 3.66
C GLN A 74 -11.74 -10.24 3.63
N SER A 75 -10.60 -10.90 3.85
CA SER A 75 -10.50 -12.36 3.83
C SER A 75 -11.19 -13.06 5.01
N LEU A 76 -11.28 -12.39 6.16
CA LEU A 76 -12.02 -12.86 7.34
C LEU A 76 -13.54 -12.66 7.21
N VAL A 77 -13.94 -11.54 6.59
CA VAL A 77 -15.35 -11.12 6.44
C VAL A 77 -16.06 -11.84 5.28
N THR A 78 -15.33 -12.16 4.22
CA THR A 78 -15.90 -12.84 3.05
C THR A 78 -15.93 -14.36 3.27
N PRO A 79 -16.86 -15.11 2.64
CA PRO A 79 -17.04 -16.54 2.86
C PRO A 79 -15.84 -17.42 2.44
N TRP A 80 -14.75 -16.80 1.99
CA TRP A 80 -13.51 -17.46 1.60
C TRP A 80 -12.70 -17.96 2.79
N GLY A 81 -12.77 -17.26 3.94
CA GLY A 81 -12.12 -17.65 5.19
C GLY A 81 -10.58 -17.63 5.12
N LEU A 82 -9.94 -16.79 5.94
CA LEU A 82 -8.48 -16.65 6.06
C LEU A 82 -7.74 -18.01 6.20
N PHE A 83 -8.39 -19.01 6.80
CA PHE A 83 -7.82 -20.33 7.09
C PHE A 83 -8.04 -21.39 6.00
N ARG A 84 -8.78 -21.10 4.93
CA ARG A 84 -9.07 -22.11 3.89
C ARG A 84 -8.00 -22.17 2.79
N HIS A 85 -7.19 -21.11 2.64
CA HIS A 85 -6.13 -21.03 1.63
C HIS A 85 -4.80 -20.59 2.28
N TRP A 86 -3.94 -21.56 2.61
CA TRP A 86 -2.62 -21.39 3.23
C TRP A 86 -1.72 -20.35 2.54
N TRP A 87 -1.94 -20.08 1.25
CA TRP A 87 -1.25 -19.04 0.49
C TRP A 87 -1.46 -17.62 1.01
N VAL A 88 -2.55 -17.34 1.72
CA VAL A 88 -2.79 -16.02 2.32
C VAL A 88 -1.91 -15.81 3.55
N VAL A 89 -1.70 -16.86 4.34
CA VAL A 89 -0.79 -16.85 5.50
C VAL A 89 0.66 -16.69 5.03
N ALA A 90 1.04 -17.39 3.95
CA ALA A 90 2.37 -17.26 3.36
C ALA A 90 2.68 -15.82 2.87
N LYS A 91 1.68 -15.11 2.33
CA LYS A 91 1.82 -13.70 1.90
C LYS A 91 1.85 -12.68 3.04
N LEU A 92 1.47 -13.08 4.26
CA LEU A 92 1.52 -12.24 5.46
C LEU A 92 2.80 -12.45 6.27
N ALA A 93 3.48 -13.57 6.07
CA ALA A 93 4.71 -13.94 6.76
C ALA A 93 6.00 -13.51 6.03
N VAL A 94 5.88 -13.05 4.78
CA VAL A 94 6.98 -12.54 3.93
C VAL A 94 6.73 -11.08 3.63
#